data_AF-A0A8T1YQR3-F1
#
_entry.id   AF-A0A8T1YQR3-F1
#
_cell.length_a   1.000
_cell.length_b   1.000
_cell.length_c   1.000
_cell.angle_alpha   90.00
_cell.angle_beta   90.00
_cell.angle_gamma   90.00
#
_symmetry.space_group_name_H-M   'P 1'
#
loop_
_entity.id
_entity.type
_entity.pdbx_description
1 polymer ?
#
loop_
_entity_poly.entity_id
_entity_poly.type
_entity_poly.pdbx_seq_one_letter_code
_entity_poly.pdbx_strand_id
1 'polypeptide(L)'
;MTNTNVAATKPTATTVHEYPSRLRVWWMNKDLQYNIAMNSFILILNIAAISYMITHKIAVESDITTDLLSGFGVSYIICVLVSFISWIVAITDVSVCDLGYTSGCVSHNLGFVVLLHFLYCISLNFALLVGLLYVLPFFLCLLCIAMQALRDWWEFVNQPQSVVVEGGYMQMQ
;
A
#
# COMPACT_ATOMS: atom_id res chain seq x y z
N MET A 1 9.01 5.40 -76.08
CA MET A 1 8.55 4.84 -74.80
C MET A 1 9.50 5.32 -73.72
N THR A 2 9.07 6.27 -72.90
CA THR A 2 9.88 6.89 -71.86
C THR A 2 9.41 6.34 -70.52
N ASN A 3 10.27 5.59 -69.83
CA ASN A 3 9.93 4.91 -68.58
C ASN A 3 9.96 5.90 -67.41
N THR A 4 8.83 6.01 -66.72
CA THR A 4 8.64 6.80 -65.51
C THR A 4 9.23 6.05 -64.32
N ASN A 5 10.32 6.54 -63.75
CA ASN A 5 10.85 6.04 -62.48
C ASN A 5 10.11 6.74 -61.33
N VAL A 6 9.02 6.13 -60.85
CA VAL A 6 8.36 6.54 -59.60
C VAL A 6 9.14 5.91 -58.44
N ALA A 7 9.98 6.72 -57.79
CA ALA A 7 10.60 6.32 -56.53
C ALA A 7 9.52 6.20 -55.46
N ALA A 8 9.24 4.96 -55.03
CA ALA A 8 8.33 4.70 -53.92
C ALA A 8 8.97 5.19 -52.61
N THR A 9 8.48 6.33 -52.10
CA THR A 9 8.82 6.82 -50.77
C THR A 9 8.30 5.82 -49.74
N LYS A 10 9.20 5.06 -49.13
CA LYS A 10 8.89 4.15 -48.02
C LYS A 10 8.28 4.99 -46.88
N PRO A 11 7.12 4.63 -46.33
CA PRO A 11 6.59 5.36 -45.19
C PRO A 11 7.54 5.13 -44.01
N THR A 12 8.24 6.19 -43.61
CA THR A 12 8.93 6.24 -42.32
C THR A 12 7.85 6.13 -41.27
N ALA A 13 7.66 4.93 -40.73
CA ALA A 13 6.83 4.70 -39.57
C ALA A 13 7.50 5.40 -38.38
N THR A 14 7.14 6.65 -38.16
CA THR A 14 7.44 7.35 -36.92
C THR A 14 6.67 6.61 -35.83
N THR A 15 7.36 5.73 -35.10
CA THR A 15 6.82 5.15 -33.87
C THR A 15 6.63 6.31 -32.90
N VAL A 16 5.43 6.87 -32.88
CA VAL A 16 5.02 7.81 -31.85
C VAL A 16 5.03 7.00 -30.56
N HIS A 17 6.08 7.18 -29.76
CA HIS A 17 6.11 6.68 -28.39
C HIS A 17 5.03 7.47 -27.64
N GLU A 18 3.81 6.94 -27.65
CA GLU A 18 2.69 7.49 -26.89
C GLU A 18 3.03 7.27 -25.42
N TYR A 19 3.63 8.27 -24.78
CA TYR A 19 3.85 8.23 -23.35
C TYR A 19 2.49 7.99 -22.69
N PRO A 20 2.33 6.94 -21.87
CA PRO A 20 1.06 6.67 -21.21
C PRO A 20 0.68 7.92 -20.42
N SER A 21 -0.57 8.36 -20.56
CA SER A 21 -1.04 9.53 -19.83
C SER A 21 -0.81 9.35 -18.33
N ARG A 22 -0.46 10.42 -17.62
CA ARG A 22 -0.21 10.36 -16.16
C ARG A 22 -1.39 9.73 -15.42
N LEU A 23 -2.61 9.98 -15.88
CA LEU A 23 -3.83 9.32 -15.38
C LEU A 23 -3.86 7.81 -15.64
N ARG A 24 -3.39 7.33 -16.79
CA ARG A 24 -3.30 5.90 -17.09
C ARG A 24 -2.26 5.22 -16.19
N VAL A 25 -1.09 5.84 -16.00
CA VAL A 25 -0.05 5.32 -15.08
C VAL A 25 -0.54 5.34 -13.64
N TRP A 26 -1.22 6.42 -13.24
CA TRP A 26 -1.84 6.57 -11.93
C TRP A 26 -2.88 5.48 -11.67
N TRP A 27 -3.80 5.26 -12.61
CA TRP A 27 -4.83 4.23 -12.46
C TRP A 27 -4.27 2.81 -12.48
N MET A 28 -3.12 2.58 -13.12
CA MET A 28 -2.42 1.28 -13.11
C MET A 28 -1.60 1.04 -11.84
N ASN A 29 -1.50 2.01 -10.93
CA ASN A 29 -0.77 1.84 -9.68
C ASN A 29 -1.50 0.84 -8.77
N LYS A 30 -0.88 -0.32 -8.52
CA LYS A 30 -1.46 -1.40 -7.72
C LYS A 30 -1.64 -1.01 -6.25
N ASP A 31 -0.75 -0.19 -5.72
CA ASP A 31 -0.79 0.26 -4.33
C ASP A 31 -1.94 1.25 -4.11
N LEU A 32 -2.18 2.14 -5.09
CA LEU A 32 -3.37 2.99 -5.12
C LEU A 32 -4.65 2.16 -5.15
N GLN A 33 -4.74 1.21 -6.09
CA GLN A 33 -5.93 0.37 -6.25
C GLN A 33 -6.21 -0.43 -4.97
N TYR A 34 -5.17 -1.02 -4.39
CA TYR A 34 -5.26 -1.72 -3.12
C TYR A 34 -5.73 -0.79 -2.00
N ASN A 35 -5.13 0.39 -1.88
CA ASN A 35 -5.47 1.35 -0.83
C ASN A 35 -6.90 1.85 -0.93
N ILE A 36 -7.38 2.17 -2.14
CA ILE A 36 -8.77 2.56 -2.39
C ILE A 36 -9.71 1.40 -2.07
N ALA A 37 -9.43 0.19 -2.56
CA ALA A 37 -10.30 -0.97 -2.38
C ALA A 37 -10.43 -1.34 -0.90
N MET A 38 -9.30 -1.43 -0.19
CA MET A 38 -9.28 -1.79 1.23
C MET A 38 -9.95 -0.73 2.10
N ASN A 39 -9.67 0.57 1.88
CA ASN A 39 -10.35 1.63 2.62
C ASN A 39 -11.86 1.62 2.37
N SER A 40 -12.28 1.38 1.11
CA SER A 40 -13.70 1.29 0.76
C SER A 40 -14.38 0.11 1.45
N PHE A 41 -13.73 -1.06 1.44
CA PHE A 41 -14.25 -2.26 2.10
C PHE A 41 -14.38 -2.06 3.62
N ILE A 42 -13.36 -1.53 4.27
CA ILE A 42 -13.36 -1.24 5.71
C ILE A 42 -14.44 -0.20 6.05
N LEU A 43 -14.61 0.84 5.23
CA LEU A 43 -15.66 1.84 5.42
C LEU A 43 -17.05 1.21 5.36
N ILE A 44 -17.32 0.39 4.35
CA ILE A 44 -18.61 -0.30 4.18
C ILE A 44 -18.90 -1.21 5.38
N LEU A 45 -17.90 -1.98 5.84
CA LEU A 45 -18.06 -2.86 6.99
C LEU A 45 -18.33 -2.07 8.28
N ASN A 46 -17.64 -0.95 8.51
CA ASN A 46 -17.89 -0.09 9.66
C ASN A 46 -19.32 0.49 9.63
N ILE A 47 -19.78 0.97 8.48
CA ILE A 47 -21.17 1.45 8.32
C ILE A 47 -22.16 0.32 8.62
N ALA A 48 -21.94 -0.87 8.07
CA ALA A 48 -22.81 -2.02 8.29
C ALA A 48 -22.86 -2.43 9.77
N ALA A 49 -21.72 -2.44 10.47
CA ALA A 49 -21.64 -2.76 11.89
C ALA A 49 -22.40 -1.74 12.74
N ILE A 50 -22.22 -0.44 12.48
CA ILE A 50 -22.97 0.63 13.14
C ILE A 50 -24.47 0.48 12.89
N SER A 51 -24.88 0.29 11.63
CA SER A 51 -26.29 0.08 11.28
C SER A 51 -26.87 -1.12 12.03
N TYR A 52 -26.14 -2.23 12.11
CA TYR A 52 -26.57 -3.42 12.84
C TYR A 52 -26.77 -3.13 14.33
N MET A 53 -25.81 -2.45 14.97
CA MET A 53 -25.88 -2.08 16.39
C MET A 53 -27.08 -1.18 16.69
N ILE A 54 -27.34 -0.19 15.82
CA ILE A 54 -28.53 0.69 15.92
C ILE A 54 -29.81 -0.14 15.81
N THR A 55 -29.93 -1.01 14.82
CA THR A 55 -31.11 -1.85 14.61
C THR A 55 -31.41 -2.75 15.81
N HIS A 56 -30.38 -3.34 16.41
CA HIS A 56 -30.51 -4.27 17.53
C HIS A 56 -30.43 -3.60 18.90
N LYS A 57 -30.35 -2.26 18.96
CA LYS A 57 -30.24 -1.46 20.19
C LYS A 57 -29.10 -1.91 21.11
N ILE A 58 -27.98 -2.28 20.52
CA ILE A 58 -26.78 -2.68 21.27
C ILE A 58 -26.17 -1.40 21.84
N ALA A 59 -26.17 -1.28 23.17
CA ALA A 59 -25.55 -0.16 23.85
C ALA A 59 -24.03 -0.29 23.77
N VAL A 60 -23.36 0.82 23.41
CA VAL A 60 -21.92 0.96 23.61
C VAL A 60 -21.75 1.50 25.03
N GLU A 61 -21.23 0.68 25.94
CA GLU A 61 -20.97 1.13 27.31
C GLU A 61 -19.96 2.29 27.28
N SER A 62 -20.28 3.37 28.00
CA SER A 62 -19.43 4.55 28.10
C SER A 62 -18.29 4.29 29.08
N ASP A 63 -17.25 3.59 28.62
CA ASP A 63 -16.00 3.38 29.35
C ASP A 63 -14.80 3.84 28.50
N ILE A 64 -13.59 3.69 29.02
CA ILE A 64 -12.30 4.02 28.39
C ILE A 64 -12.21 3.54 26.93
N THR A 65 -12.85 2.41 26.61
CA THR A 65 -12.91 1.84 25.26
C THR A 65 -13.62 2.74 24.24
N THR A 66 -14.60 3.52 24.69
CA THR A 66 -15.44 4.38 23.84
C THR A 66 -14.74 5.71 23.52
N ASP A 67 -13.98 6.25 24.46
CA ASP A 67 -13.10 7.41 24.21
C ASP A 67 -11.96 7.06 23.25
N LEU A 68 -11.36 5.87 23.42
CA LEU A 68 -10.38 5.33 22.48
C LEU A 68 -11.00 5.14 21.09
N LEU A 69 -12.21 4.60 21.00
CA LEU A 69 -12.94 4.44 19.74
C LEU A 69 -13.15 5.78 19.03
N SER A 70 -13.54 6.82 19.77
CA SER A 70 -13.68 8.18 19.23
C SER A 70 -12.36 8.70 18.67
N GLY A 71 -11.26 8.56 19.42
CA GLY A 71 -9.92 8.94 18.96
C GLY A 71 -9.47 8.19 17.72
N PHE A 72 -9.63 6.86 17.70
CA PHE A 72 -9.30 6.02 16.55
C PHE A 72 -10.19 6.32 15.34
N GLY A 73 -11.49 6.56 15.56
CA GLY A 73 -12.45 6.91 14.52
C GLY A 73 -12.13 8.25 13.85
N VAL A 74 -11.87 9.30 14.64
CA VAL A 74 -11.48 10.62 14.09
C VAL A 74 -10.16 10.51 13.33
N SER A 75 -9.17 9.84 13.92
CA SER A 75 -7.86 9.62 13.28
C SER A 75 -8.00 8.84 11.97
N TYR A 76 -8.85 7.80 11.94
CA TYR A 76 -9.17 7.03 10.75
C TYR A 76 -9.71 7.93 9.62
N ILE A 77 -10.72 8.75 9.90
CA ILE A 77 -11.31 9.64 8.89
C ILE A 77 -10.28 10.64 8.36
N ILE A 78 -9.45 11.22 9.24
CA ILE A 78 -8.38 12.14 8.84
C ILE A 78 -7.39 11.43 7.91
N CYS A 79 -6.89 10.24 8.28
CA CYS A 79 -5.94 9.48 7.48
C CYS A 79 -6.50 9.06 6.11
N VAL A 80 -7.80 8.70 6.03
CA VAL A 80 -8.46 8.41 4.75
C VAL A 80 -8.48 9.64 3.86
N LEU A 81 -8.83 10.81 4.41
CA LEU A 81 -8.86 12.07 3.65
C LEU A 81 -7.47 12.48 3.18
N VAL A 82 -6.46 12.41 4.06
CA VAL A 82 -5.06 12.70 3.71
C VAL A 82 -4.56 11.76 2.62
N SER A 83 -4.85 10.46 2.74
CA SER A 83 -4.51 9.47 1.71
C SER A 83 -5.17 9.84 0.37
N PHE A 84 -6.48 10.11 0.37
CA PHE A 84 -7.21 10.45 -0.84
C PHE A 84 -6.65 11.71 -1.52
N ILE A 85 -6.44 12.80 -0.75
CA ILE A 85 -5.86 14.05 -1.26
C ILE A 85 -4.46 13.81 -1.80
N SER A 86 -3.63 13.06 -1.07
CA SER A 86 -2.27 12.72 -1.49
C SER A 86 -2.26 11.97 -2.83
N TRP A 87 -3.20 11.04 -3.03
CA TRP A 87 -3.34 10.33 -4.30
C TRP A 87 -3.82 11.23 -5.44
N ILE A 88 -4.67 12.22 -5.17
CA ILE A 88 -5.05 13.22 -6.19
C ILE A 88 -3.85 14.10 -6.56
N VAL A 89 -3.08 14.57 -5.57
CA VAL A 89 -1.85 15.35 -5.80
C VAL A 89 -0.78 14.52 -6.52
N ALA A 90 -0.72 13.22 -6.25
CA ALA A 90 0.21 12.29 -6.89
C ALA A 90 0.04 12.18 -8.42
N ILE A 91 -1.10 12.60 -8.97
CA ILE A 91 -1.30 12.70 -10.43
C ILE A 91 -0.34 13.74 -11.04
N THR A 92 -0.09 14.83 -10.31
CA THR A 92 0.78 15.93 -10.76
C THR A 92 2.19 15.85 -10.19
N ASP A 93 2.33 15.38 -8.95
CA ASP A 93 3.59 15.29 -8.21
C ASP A 93 3.78 13.92 -7.55
N VAL A 94 4.62 13.09 -8.16
CA VAL A 94 4.89 11.71 -7.71
C VAL A 94 5.52 11.63 -6.31
N SER A 95 6.14 12.71 -5.81
CA SER A 95 6.75 12.71 -4.47
C SER A 95 5.74 12.50 -3.34
N VAL A 96 4.46 12.77 -3.62
CA VAL A 96 3.36 12.62 -2.66
C VAL A 96 2.78 11.19 -2.65
N CYS A 97 3.22 10.31 -3.56
CA CYS A 97 2.81 8.90 -3.59
C CYS A 97 3.12 8.18 -2.27
N ASP A 98 4.31 8.40 -1.70
CA ASP A 98 4.72 7.72 -0.47
C ASP A 98 3.86 8.14 0.73
N LEU A 99 3.49 9.43 0.77
CA LEU A 99 2.57 9.96 1.79
C LEU A 99 1.17 9.36 1.62
N GLY A 100 0.66 9.31 0.39
CA GLY A 100 -0.63 8.70 0.08
C GLY A 100 -0.68 7.20 0.38
N TYR A 101 0.42 6.50 0.11
CA TYR A 101 0.56 5.09 0.45
C TYR A 101 0.58 4.88 1.96
N THR A 102 1.49 5.55 2.66
CA THR A 102 1.67 5.41 4.10
C THR A 102 0.41 5.81 4.86
N SER A 103 -0.20 6.94 4.52
CA SER A 103 -1.46 7.38 5.13
C SER A 103 -2.60 6.39 4.87
N GLY A 104 -2.65 5.78 3.68
CA GLY A 104 -3.63 4.75 3.33
C GLY A 104 -3.45 3.47 4.15
N CYS A 105 -2.22 3.02 4.35
CA CYS A 105 -1.93 1.86 5.21
C CYS A 105 -2.28 2.14 6.68
N VAL A 106 -1.98 3.34 7.18
CA VAL A 106 -2.35 3.75 8.54
C VAL A 106 -3.88 3.78 8.67
N SER A 107 -4.60 4.35 7.70
CA SER A 107 -6.06 4.38 7.75
C SER A 107 -6.68 2.99 7.72
N HIS A 108 -6.13 2.02 6.98
CA HIS A 108 -6.62 0.63 7.04
C HIS A 108 -6.54 0.04 8.44
N ASN A 109 -5.39 0.18 9.10
CA ASN A 109 -5.17 -0.38 10.42
C ASN A 109 -6.10 0.29 11.45
N LEU A 110 -6.21 1.62 11.42
CA LEU A 110 -7.11 2.35 12.32
C LEU A 110 -8.58 1.96 12.07
N GLY A 111 -9.03 1.91 10.81
CA GLY A 111 -10.39 1.53 10.46
C GLY A 111 -10.71 0.08 10.81
N PHE A 112 -9.72 -0.81 10.77
CA PHE A 112 -9.86 -2.20 11.22
C PHE A 112 -9.97 -2.32 12.74
N VAL A 113 -9.21 -1.54 13.50
CA VAL A 113 -9.36 -1.46 14.97
C VAL A 113 -10.76 -1.00 15.36
N VAL A 114 -11.27 0.05 14.69
CA VAL A 114 -12.64 0.55 14.89
C VAL A 114 -13.66 -0.55 14.55
N LEU A 115 -13.47 -1.26 13.44
CA LEU A 115 -14.34 -2.37 13.05
C LEU A 115 -14.34 -3.49 14.10
N LEU A 116 -13.16 -3.91 14.57
CA LEU A 116 -13.05 -4.94 15.60
C LEU A 116 -13.76 -4.56 16.88
N HIS A 117 -13.70 -3.28 17.27
CA HIS A 117 -14.44 -2.80 18.42
C HIS A 117 -15.95 -2.91 18.23
N PHE A 118 -16.49 -2.49 17.07
CA PHE A 118 -17.92 -2.69 16.78
C PHE A 118 -18.31 -4.17 16.76
N LEU A 119 -17.47 -5.02 16.17
CA LEU A 119 -17.70 -6.46 16.18
C LEU A 119 -17.65 -7.03 17.60
N TYR A 120 -16.80 -6.50 18.48
CA TYR A 120 -16.73 -6.91 19.89
C TYR A 120 -18.02 -6.57 20.61
N CYS A 121 -18.57 -5.36 20.39
CA CYS A 121 -19.88 -4.97 20.92
C CYS A 121 -21.02 -5.87 20.40
N ILE A 122 -20.94 -6.33 19.15
CA ILE A 122 -21.93 -7.24 18.56
C ILE A 122 -21.77 -8.67 19.11
N SER A 123 -20.56 -9.20 19.10
CA SER A 123 -20.22 -10.56 19.53
C SER A 123 -18.71 -10.75 19.66
N LEU A 124 -18.26 -11.08 20.87
CA LEU A 124 -16.86 -11.40 21.16
C LEU A 124 -16.29 -12.49 20.24
N ASN A 125 -17.06 -13.56 19.98
CA ASN A 125 -16.60 -14.66 19.14
C ASN A 125 -16.35 -14.22 17.69
N PHE A 126 -17.20 -13.33 17.17
CA PHE A 126 -17.06 -12.80 15.82
C PHE A 126 -15.87 -11.84 15.72
N ALA A 127 -15.69 -10.97 16.73
CA ALA A 127 -14.52 -10.11 16.83
C ALA A 127 -13.21 -10.89 16.91
N LEU A 128 -13.16 -11.96 17.72
CA LEU A 128 -12.00 -12.83 17.83
C LEU A 128 -11.72 -13.56 16.53
N LEU A 129 -12.74 -14.07 15.84
CA LEU A 129 -12.57 -14.75 14.55
C LEU A 129 -12.01 -13.80 13.48
N VAL A 130 -12.63 -12.62 13.32
CA VAL A 130 -12.21 -11.62 12.33
C VAL A 130 -10.84 -11.04 12.70
N GLY A 131 -10.61 -10.77 13.99
CA GLY A 131 -9.34 -10.33 14.53
C GLY A 131 -8.25 -11.35 14.25
N LEU A 132 -8.45 -12.62 14.57
CA LEU A 132 -7.48 -13.68 14.30
C LEU A 132 -7.19 -13.83 12.81
N LEU A 133 -8.22 -13.82 11.95
CA LEU A 133 -8.06 -13.94 10.50
C LEU A 133 -7.31 -12.77 9.87
N TYR A 134 -7.33 -11.59 10.49
CA TYR A 134 -6.63 -10.41 9.98
C TYR A 134 -5.24 -10.21 10.61
N VAL A 135 -5.14 -10.45 11.92
CA VAL A 135 -3.91 -10.37 12.70
C VAL A 135 -2.94 -11.46 12.25
N LEU A 136 -3.41 -12.68 11.97
CA LEU A 136 -2.52 -13.79 11.58
C LEU A 136 -1.75 -13.50 10.26
N PRO A 137 -2.39 -13.10 9.14
CA PRO A 137 -1.67 -12.69 7.93
C PRO A 137 -0.74 -11.50 8.15
N PHE A 138 -1.16 -10.52 8.97
CA PHE A 138 -0.35 -9.34 9.28
C PHE A 138 0.94 -9.73 10.05
N PHE A 139 0.82 -10.56 11.08
CA PHE A 139 1.96 -11.07 11.85
C PHE A 139 2.85 -12.00 11.02
N LEU A 140 2.27 -12.85 10.18
CA LEU A 140 3.04 -13.70 9.25
C LEU A 140 3.80 -12.86 8.23
N CYS A 141 3.21 -11.78 7.73
CA CYS A 141 3.88 -10.83 6.83
C CYS A 141 5.05 -10.12 7.52
N LEU A 142 4.85 -9.59 8.72
CA LEU A 142 5.91 -8.97 9.52
C LEU A 142 7.05 -9.95 9.82
N LEU A 143 6.71 -11.20 10.16
CA LEU A 143 7.70 -12.24 10.38
C LEU A 143 8.50 -12.54 9.10
N CYS A 144 7.84 -12.63 7.95
CA CYS A 144 8.50 -12.81 6.66
C CYS A 144 9.46 -11.65 6.33
N ILE A 145 9.05 -10.41 6.56
CA ILE A 145 9.90 -9.22 6.36
C ILE A 145 11.10 -9.24 7.30
N ALA A 146 10.89 -9.55 8.58
CA ALA A 146 11.96 -9.66 9.56
C ALA A 146 12.96 -10.76 9.20
N MET A 147 12.46 -11.91 8.70
CA MET A 147 13.30 -13.01 8.23
C MET A 147 14.09 -12.63 6.97
N GLN A 148 13.51 -11.85 6.04
CA GLN A 148 14.23 -11.31 4.89
C GLN A 148 15.33 -10.35 5.30
N ALA A 149 15.02 -9.39 6.19
CA ALA A 149 16.03 -8.45 6.70
C ALA A 149 17.16 -9.16 7.45
N LEU A 150 16.85 -10.21 8.22
CA LEU A 150 17.83 -11.05 8.90
C LEU A 150 18.71 -11.80 7.89
N ARG A 151 18.11 -12.33 6.81
CA ARG A 151 18.82 -13.01 5.73
C ARG A 151 19.77 -12.06 5.01
N ASP A 152 19.31 -10.88 4.65
CA ASP A 152 20.13 -9.88 3.93
C ASP A 152 21.29 -9.40 4.80
N TRP A 153 21.04 -9.18 6.10
CA TRP A 153 22.09 -8.88 7.07
C TRP A 153 23.11 -10.02 7.18
N TRP A 154 22.65 -11.27 7.25
CA TRP A 154 23.51 -12.45 7.31
C TRP A 154 24.37 -12.61 6.05
N GLU A 155 23.82 -12.34 4.87
CA GLU A 155 24.57 -12.35 3.61
C GLU A 155 25.61 -11.24 3.57
N PHE A 156 25.28 -10.03 4.04
CA PHE A 156 26.23 -8.92 4.14
C PHE A 156 27.41 -9.22 5.06
N VAL A 157 27.16 -9.79 6.25
CA VAL A 157 28.22 -10.13 7.21
C VAL A 157 29.14 -11.24 6.69
N ASN A 158 28.60 -12.18 5.91
CA ASN A 158 29.36 -13.31 5.37
C ASN A 158 29.92 -13.07 3.96
N GLN A 159 29.82 -11.85 3.41
CA GLN A 159 30.50 -11.55 2.16
C GLN A 159 32.01 -11.70 2.37
N PRO A 160 32.70 -12.52 1.55
CA PRO A 160 34.14 -12.63 1.63
C PRO A 160 34.74 -11.25 1.33
N GLN A 161 35.52 -10.70 2.28
CA GLN A 161 36.27 -9.49 2.05
C GLN A 161 37.17 -9.72 0.83
N SER A 162 36.93 -8.98 -0.25
CA SER A 162 37.85 -8.95 -1.38
C SER A 162 39.12 -8.23 -0.90
N VAL A 163 40.06 -9.01 -0.37
CA VAL A 163 41.42 -8.55 -0.13
C VAL A 163 41.99 -8.23 -1.50
N VAL A 164 42.08 -6.94 -1.83
CA VAL A 164 42.87 -6.48 -2.97
C VAL A 164 44.31 -6.83 -2.65
N VAL A 165 44.79 -7.93 -3.22
CA VAL A 165 46.21 -8.24 -3.23
C VAL A 165 46.84 -7.25 -4.19
N GLU A 166 47.38 -6.16 -3.64
CA GLU A 166 48.24 -5.24 -4.38
C GLU A 166 49.45 -6.06 -4.87
N GLY A 167 49.45 -6.37 -6.16
CA GLY A 167 50.49 -7.15 -6.82
C GLY A 167 51.83 -6.43 -6.75
N GLY A 168 52.64 -6.79 -5.75
CA GLY A 168 54.02 -6.34 -5.62
C GLY A 168 54.91 -6.95 -6.71
N TYR A 169 55.52 -6.05 -7.50
CA TYR A 169 56.80 -6.13 -8.21
C TYR A 169 57.10 -7.30 -9.17
N MET A 170 57.38 -6.96 -10.43
CA MET A 170 58.67 -7.27 -11.05
C MET A 170 58.97 -6.28 -12.20
N GLN A 171 59.83 -5.31 -11.94
CA GLN A 171 60.58 -4.59 -12.98
C GLN A 171 61.77 -5.46 -13.37
N MET A 172 61.82 -5.92 -14.63
CA MET A 172 63.00 -6.54 -15.23
C MET A 172 63.95 -5.43 -15.71
N GLN A 173 65.18 -5.44 -15.19
CA GLN A 173 66.35 -4.81 -15.80
C GLN A 173 66.99 -5.77 -16.80
#